data_AF-W6R9C1-F1
#
_entry.id   AF-W6R9C1-F1
#
_cell.length_a   1.000
_cell.length_b   1.000
_cell.length_c   1.000
_cell.angle_alpha   90.00
_cell.angle_beta   90.00
_cell.angle_gamma   90.00
#
_symmetry.space_group_name_H-M   'P 1'
#
loop_
_entity.id
_entity.type
_entity.pdbx_description
1 polymer ?
#
loop_
_entity_poly.entity_id
_entity_poly.type
_entity_poly.pdbx_seq_one_letter_code
_entity_poly.pdbx_strand_id
1 'polypeptide(L)'
;MYSAILLAKENKELRDENEKKKQKRTRSRRQIPAEEGLSVQEASQLITEVVEASEAPLYLPRGSPQLGLEPRPRAAARCSGCGRTGHKINRCPER
;
A
#
# COMPACT_ATOMS: atom_id res chain seq x y z
N MET A 1 -0.57 13.21 -51.47
CA MET A 1 -0.79 11.89 -50.84
C MET A 1 -0.12 11.75 -49.47
N TYR A 2 1.07 12.32 -49.24
CA TYR A 2 1.75 12.30 -47.94
C TYR A 2 0.91 12.91 -46.79
N SER A 3 0.21 14.01 -47.06
CA SER A 3 -0.72 14.65 -46.11
C SER A 3 -1.86 13.74 -45.66
N ALA A 4 -2.43 12.93 -46.55
CA ALA A 4 -3.50 12.00 -46.21
C ALA A 4 -3.02 10.89 -45.27
N ILE A 5 -1.77 10.44 -45.42
CA ILE A 5 -1.16 9.42 -44.57
C ILE A 5 -0.92 9.96 -43.15
N LEU A 6 -0.42 11.19 -43.04
CA LEU A 6 -0.23 11.86 -41.75
C LEU A 6 -1.57 12.06 -41.03
N LEU A 7 -2.58 12.58 -41.74
CA LEU A 7 -3.91 12.79 -41.17
C LEU A 7 -4.60 11.49 -40.75
N ALA A 8 -4.38 10.39 -41.47
CA ALA A 8 -4.89 9.08 -41.10
C ALA A 8 -4.23 8.56 -39.81
N LYS A 9 -2.92 8.78 -39.66
CA LYS A 9 -2.17 8.42 -38.46
C LYS A 9 -2.64 9.23 -37.25
N GLU A 10 -2.73 10.55 -37.38
CA GLU A 10 -3.23 11.44 -36.33
C GLU A 10 -4.67 11.11 -35.93
N ASN A 11 -5.56 10.82 -36.90
CA ASN A 11 -6.93 10.40 -36.58
C ASN A 11 -6.96 9.10 -35.78
N LYS A 12 -6.09 8.14 -36.12
CA LYS A 12 -6.00 6.88 -35.37
C LYS A 12 -5.55 7.14 -33.93
N GLU A 13 -4.49 7.90 -33.75
CA GLU A 13 -3.95 8.26 -32.43
C GLU A 13 -5.01 8.99 -31.58
N LEU A 14 -5.72 9.95 -32.17
CA LEU A 14 -6.81 10.66 -31.50
C LEU A 14 -7.96 9.73 -31.09
N ARG A 15 -8.33 8.75 -31.92
CA ARG A 15 -9.37 7.77 -31.57
C ARG A 15 -8.92 6.86 -30.43
N ASP A 16 -7.69 6.37 -30.47
CA ASP A 16 -7.12 5.50 -29.44
C ASP A 16 -7.06 6.24 -28.08
N GLU A 17 -6.67 7.52 -28.08
CA GLU A 17 -6.69 8.35 -26.87
C GLU A 17 -8.11 8.57 -26.32
N ASN A 18 -9.06 8.84 -27.22
CA ASN A 18 -10.44 9.10 -26.83
C ASN A 18 -11.07 7.83 -26.21
N GLU A 19 -10.78 6.67 -26.78
CA GLU A 19 -11.22 5.39 -26.24
C GLU A 19 -10.63 5.13 -24.85
N LYS A 20 -9.31 5.34 -24.66
CA LYS A 20 -8.69 5.25 -23.33
C LYS A 20 -9.34 6.18 -22.31
N LYS A 21 -9.62 7.43 -22.71
CA LYS A 21 -10.32 8.42 -21.86
C LYS A 21 -11.74 7.95 -21.50
N LYS A 22 -12.49 7.39 -22.47
CA LYS A 22 -13.82 6.81 -22.23
C LYS A 22 -13.75 5.63 -21.25
N GLN A 23 -12.85 4.68 -21.48
CA GLN A 23 -12.65 3.54 -20.59
C GLN A 23 -12.30 3.99 -19.16
N LYS A 24 -11.40 4.97 -19.01
CA LYS A 24 -11.03 5.53 -17.69
C LYS A 24 -12.22 6.21 -17.01
N ARG A 25 -13.00 7.02 -17.73
CA ARG A 25 -14.23 7.63 -17.20
C ARG A 25 -15.24 6.58 -16.75
N THR A 26 -15.45 5.53 -17.55
CA THR A 26 -16.33 4.42 -17.19
C THR A 26 -15.83 3.71 -15.93
N ARG A 27 -14.53 3.38 -15.85
CA ARG A 27 -13.94 2.77 -14.65
C ARG A 27 -14.09 3.65 -13.42
N SER A 28 -13.85 4.96 -13.54
CA SER A 28 -13.99 5.91 -12.43
C SER A 28 -15.43 6.12 -11.98
N ARG A 29 -16.40 6.03 -12.90
CA ARG A 29 -17.83 6.20 -12.61
C ARG A 29 -18.53 4.91 -12.21
N ARG A 30 -17.87 3.75 -12.34
CA ARG A 30 -18.38 2.50 -11.77
C ARG A 30 -18.39 2.68 -10.26
N GLN A 31 -19.58 2.86 -9.72
CA GLN A 31 -19.80 2.70 -8.29
C GLN A 31 -19.46 1.25 -7.96
N ILE A 32 -18.57 1.06 -7.00
CA ILE A 32 -18.32 -0.27 -6.43
C ILE A 32 -19.56 -0.56 -5.59
N PRO A 33 -20.34 -1.61 -5.90
CA PRO A 33 -21.47 -1.98 -5.05
C PRO A 33 -20.93 -2.24 -3.64
N ALA A 34 -21.50 -1.54 -2.66
CA ALA A 34 -21.09 -1.59 -1.26
C ALA A 34 -21.65 -2.84 -0.55
N GLU A 35 -21.68 -3.98 -1.24
CA GLU A 35 -22.25 -5.23 -0.69
C GLU A 35 -21.27 -5.96 0.25
N GLU A 36 -19.95 -5.74 0.13
CA GLU A 36 -18.92 -6.47 0.89
C GLU A 36 -18.01 -5.55 1.73
N GLY A 37 -18.55 -4.52 2.39
CA GLY A 37 -17.75 -3.62 3.24
C GLY A 37 -18.52 -3.05 4.43
N LEU A 38 -17.80 -2.71 5.50
CA LEU A 38 -18.36 -2.00 6.65
C LEU A 38 -18.83 -0.62 6.19
N SER A 39 -20.07 -0.28 6.51
CA SER A 39 -20.55 1.08 6.38
C SER A 39 -19.71 2.02 7.24
N VAL A 40 -19.67 3.30 6.86
CA VAL A 40 -18.99 4.33 7.65
C VAL A 40 -19.49 4.34 9.10
N GLN A 41 -20.77 4.06 9.31
CA GLN A 41 -21.39 3.98 10.63
C GLN A 41 -20.94 2.76 11.43
N GLU A 42 -20.94 1.57 10.83
CA GLU A 42 -20.43 0.34 11.47
C GLU A 42 -18.94 0.47 11.83
N ALA A 43 -18.14 1.02 10.93
CA ALA A 43 -16.73 1.28 11.20
C ALA A 43 -16.54 2.29 12.35
N SER A 44 -17.36 3.33 12.42
CA SER A 44 -17.28 4.32 13.52
C SER A 44 -17.66 3.70 14.86
N GLN A 45 -18.68 2.85 14.89
CA GLN A 45 -19.11 2.15 16.10
C GLN A 45 -18.00 1.23 16.63
N LEU A 46 -17.36 0.44 15.76
CA LEU A 46 -16.24 -0.42 16.16
C LEU A 46 -15.05 0.37 16.71
N ILE A 47 -14.76 1.55 16.14
CA ILE A 47 -13.69 2.41 16.65
C ILE A 47 -14.05 2.94 18.04
N THR A 48 -15.30 3.39 18.25
CA THR A 48 -15.76 3.88 19.56
C THR A 48 -15.76 2.79 20.61
N GLU A 49 -16.25 1.58 20.30
CA GLU A 49 -16.25 0.43 21.23
C GLU A 49 -14.83 0.06 21.69
N VAL A 50 -13.85 0.09 20.78
CA VAL A 50 -12.44 -0.19 21.12
C VAL A 50 -11.84 0.90 22.03
N VAL A 51 -12.21 2.17 21.81
CA VAL A 51 -11.75 3.29 22.65
C VAL A 51 -12.38 3.23 24.04
N GLU A 52 -13.68 2.91 24.15
CA GLU A 52 -14.35 2.77 25.45
C GLU A 52 -13.84 1.54 26.23
N ALA A 53 -13.56 0.42 25.55
CA ALA A 53 -12.93 -0.75 26.18
C ALA A 53 -11.50 -0.46 26.69
N SER A 54 -10.83 0.54 26.12
CA SER A 54 -9.51 1.04 26.53
C SER A 54 -9.57 2.03 27.71
N GLU A 55 -10.72 2.63 28.02
CA GLU A 55 -10.87 3.60 29.12
C GLU A 55 -11.24 2.96 30.48
N ALA A 56 -11.46 1.65 30.53
CA ALA A 56 -11.50 0.93 31.80
C ALA A 56 -10.15 1.15 32.54
N PRO A 57 -10.15 1.69 33.77
CA PRO A 57 -8.91 1.97 34.47
C PRO A 57 -8.19 0.65 34.74
N LEU A 58 -7.19 0.35 33.92
CA LEU A 58 -6.23 -0.68 34.23
C LEU A 58 -5.48 -0.19 35.46
N TYR A 59 -5.86 -0.68 36.63
CA TYR A 59 -5.06 -0.58 37.84
C TYR A 59 -3.79 -1.40 37.61
N LEU A 60 -2.83 -0.86 36.87
CA LEU A 60 -1.51 -1.47 36.72
C LEU A 60 -0.81 -1.34 38.08
N PRO A 61 -0.33 -2.45 38.68
CA PRO A 61 0.58 -2.36 39.79
C PRO A 61 1.77 -1.52 39.37
N ARG A 62 2.04 -0.49 40.16
CA ARG A 62 3.13 0.48 40.03
C ARG A 62 4.47 -0.26 39.95
N GLY A 63 4.94 -0.60 38.75
CA GLY A 63 6.16 -1.39 38.62
C GLY A 63 6.57 -1.86 37.22
N SER A 64 6.01 -1.36 36.12
CA SER A 64 6.57 -1.63 34.79
C SER A 64 7.51 -0.49 34.37
N PRO A 65 8.79 -0.75 34.06
CA PRO A 65 9.58 0.21 33.30
C PRO A 65 8.86 0.41 31.96
N GLN A 66 8.47 1.64 31.67
CA GLN A 66 8.03 2.04 30.34
C GLN A 66 9.18 1.77 29.36
N LEU A 67 9.24 0.56 28.83
CA LEU A 67 10.20 0.16 27.80
C LEU A 67 9.76 0.79 26.49
N GLY A 68 10.22 2.03 26.30
CA GLY A 68 10.62 2.64 25.04
C GLY A 68 9.66 2.48 23.85
N LEU A 69 9.10 3.61 23.44
CA LEU A 69 8.58 3.89 22.09
C LEU A 69 9.69 3.82 21.00
N GLU A 70 10.74 3.04 21.22
CA GLU A 70 11.87 2.96 20.31
C GLU A 70 11.60 1.96 19.19
N PRO A 71 11.70 2.37 17.91
CA PRO A 71 11.56 1.46 16.81
C PRO A 71 12.59 0.34 16.93
N ARG A 72 12.11 -0.90 16.88
CA ARG A 72 12.96 -2.09 16.99
C ARG A 72 14.09 -2.00 15.95
N PRO A 73 15.37 -2.12 16.36
CA PRO A 73 16.49 -1.97 15.44
C PRO A 73 16.38 -3.00 14.31
N ARG A 74 16.64 -2.55 13.09
CA ARG A 74 16.63 -3.43 11.91
C ARG A 74 17.66 -4.53 12.08
N ALA A 75 17.29 -5.77 11.74
CA ALA A 75 18.22 -6.90 11.71
C ALA A 75 19.41 -6.60 10.78
N ALA A 76 20.61 -7.05 11.17
CA ALA A 76 21.81 -6.86 10.37
C ALA A 76 21.67 -7.49 8.97
N ALA A 77 22.24 -6.83 7.97
CA ALA A 77 22.19 -7.31 6.59
C ALA A 77 22.88 -8.68 6.47
N ARG A 78 22.18 -9.64 5.85
CA ARG A 78 22.69 -10.98 5.54
C ARG A 78 23.27 -10.99 4.13
N CYS A 79 24.33 -11.76 3.93
CA CYS A 79 24.87 -12.03 2.60
C CYS A 79 23.82 -12.75 1.75
N SER A 80 23.56 -12.28 0.52
CA SER A 80 22.59 -12.92 -0.38
C SER A 80 23.09 -14.24 -0.99
N GLY A 81 24.39 -14.57 -0.86
CA GLY A 81 24.96 -15.85 -1.28
C GLY A 81 24.81 -16.94 -0.23
N CYS A 82 25.36 -16.74 0.97
CA CYS A 82 25.41 -17.76 2.02
C CYS A 82 24.52 -17.49 3.25
N GLY A 83 23.77 -16.37 3.27
CA GLY A 83 22.86 -16.03 4.37
C GLY A 83 23.52 -15.61 5.69
N ARG A 84 24.85 -15.65 5.82
CA ARG A 84 25.57 -15.21 7.02
C ARG A 84 25.67 -13.68 7.11
N THR A 85 25.63 -13.15 8.32
CA THR A 85 25.89 -11.72 8.60
C THR A 85 27.39 -11.44 8.64
N GLY A 86 27.80 -10.19 8.39
CA GLY A 86 29.19 -9.74 8.53
C GLY A 86 29.94 -9.52 7.21
N HIS A 87 29.39 -9.94 6.07
CA HIS A 87 29.95 -9.65 4.75
C HIS A 87 28.88 -9.45 3.69
N LYS A 88 29.23 -8.75 2.61
CA LYS A 88 28.40 -8.61 1.41
C LYS A 88 28.72 -9.72 0.41
N ILE A 89 27.82 -9.99 -0.53
CA ILE A 89 28.00 -11.03 -1.57
C ILE A 89 29.33 -10.90 -2.36
N ASN A 90 29.85 -9.68 -2.54
CA ASN A 90 31.12 -9.43 -3.23
C ASN A 90 32.36 -9.93 -2.46
N ARG A 91 32.23 -10.26 -1.18
CA ARG A 91 33.30 -10.79 -0.31
C ARG A 91 32.89 -12.13 0.31
N CYS A 92 31.97 -12.85 -0.33
CA CYS A 92 31.49 -14.12 0.19
C CYS A 92 32.58 -15.20 0.02
N PRO A 93 32.95 -15.92 1.10
CA PRO A 93 33.94 -16.99 1.03
C PRO A 93 33.39 -18.28 0.40
N GLU A 94 32.07 -18.42 0.32
CA GLU A 94 31.37 -19.56 -0.29
C GLU A 94 30.91 -19.26 -1.73
N ARG A 95 31.59 -18.31 -2.39
CA ARG A 95 31.28 -17.91 -3.78
C ARG A 95 31.84 -18.91 -4.79
#